data_AF-A0A7Y0BQC5-F1
#
_entry.id   AF-A0A7Y0BQC5-F1
#
_cell.length_a   1.000
_cell.length_b   1.000
_cell.length_c   1.000
_cell.angle_alpha   90.00
_cell.angle_beta   90.00
_cell.angle_gamma   90.00
#
_symmetry.space_group_name_H-M   'P 1'
#
loop_
_entity.id
_entity.type
_entity.pdbx_description
1 polymer ?
#
loop_
_entity_poly.entity_id
_entity_poly.type
_entity_poly.pdbx_seq_one_letter_code
_entity_poly.pdbx_strand_id
1 'polypeptide(L)'
;MTRPICLQVYISSELSSLIRKAAKAKGISMSEWVRSLLANACAEEELTSRFSATVERISRQSVFLMVGVDALLAGHADHGLRERAHQAYARKCKEIGVAGATGEGGVS
;
A
#
# COMPACT_ATOMS: atom_id res chain seq x y z
N MET A 1 -34.26 -8.24 9.82
CA MET A 1 -33.33 -9.36 9.58
C MET A 1 -33.39 -9.68 8.10
N THR A 2 -32.36 -9.32 7.34
CA THR A 2 -32.28 -9.58 5.89
C THR A 2 -32.03 -11.06 5.63
N ARG A 3 -32.74 -11.66 4.67
CA ARG A 3 -32.56 -13.07 4.32
C ARG A 3 -31.20 -13.28 3.64
N PRO A 4 -30.48 -14.37 3.95
CA PRO A 4 -29.27 -14.75 3.21
C PRO A 4 -29.60 -15.01 1.73
N ILE A 5 -28.71 -14.57 0.84
CA ILE A 5 -28.77 -14.89 -0.59
C ILE A 5 -27.88 -16.12 -0.86
N CYS A 6 -28.40 -17.09 -1.60
CA CYS A 6 -27.63 -18.27 -2.02
C CYS A 6 -26.79 -17.94 -3.26
N LEU A 7 -25.47 -18.13 -3.15
CA LEU A 7 -24.55 -18.06 -4.27
C LEU A 7 -24.33 -19.47 -4.84
N GLN A 8 -24.70 -19.70 -6.10
CA GLN A 8 -24.45 -20.95 -6.81
C GLN A 8 -23.34 -20.76 -7.83
N VAL A 9 -22.29 -21.57 -7.76
CA VAL A 9 -21.12 -21.49 -8.65
C VAL A 9 -20.67 -22.89 -9.02
N TYR A 10 -20.34 -23.07 -10.30
CA TYR A 10 -19.69 -24.30 -10.77
C TYR A 10 -18.20 -24.27 -10.44
N ILE A 11 -17.72 -25.31 -9.79
CA ILE A 11 -16.30 -25.46 -9.40
C ILE A 11 -15.79 -26.84 -9.82
N SER A 12 -14.47 -26.97 -9.97
CA SER A 12 -13.86 -28.27 -10.23
C SER A 12 -14.00 -29.20 -9.01
N SER A 13 -13.88 -30.50 -9.25
CA SER A 13 -13.84 -31.51 -8.19
C SER A 13 -12.65 -31.29 -7.25
N GLU A 14 -11.48 -30.91 -7.77
CA GLU A 14 -10.31 -30.61 -6.94
C GLU A 14 -10.60 -29.45 -5.99
N LEU A 15 -11.15 -28.34 -6.50
CA LEU A 15 -11.44 -27.17 -5.68
C LEU A 15 -12.47 -27.50 -4.58
N SER A 16 -13.52 -28.26 -4.92
CA SER A 16 -14.49 -28.75 -3.94
C SER A 16 -13.84 -29.57 -2.82
N SER A 17 -12.87 -30.43 -3.17
CA SER A 17 -12.12 -31.23 -2.20
C SER A 17 -11.26 -30.37 -1.27
N LEU A 18 -10.61 -29.33 -1.81
CA LEU A 18 -9.79 -28.39 -1.05
C LEU A 18 -10.64 -27.58 -0.07
N ILE A 19 -11.78 -27.06 -0.51
CA ILE A 19 -12.72 -26.33 0.35
C ILE A 19 -13.20 -27.21 1.48
N ARG A 20 -13.58 -28.46 1.18
CA ARG A 20 -14.01 -29.43 2.20
C ARG A 20 -12.92 -29.70 3.23
N LYS A 21 -11.68 -29.89 2.79
CA LYS A 21 -10.51 -30.11 3.67
C LYS A 21 -10.27 -28.89 4.56
N ALA A 22 -10.33 -27.69 4.01
CA ALA A 22 -10.10 -26.44 4.74
C ALA A 22 -11.21 -26.16 5.77
N ALA A 23 -12.48 -26.39 5.40
CA ALA A 23 -13.61 -26.27 6.31
C ALA A 23 -13.53 -27.27 7.47
N LYS A 24 -13.19 -28.54 7.16
CA LYS A 24 -12.98 -29.60 8.16
C LYS A 24 -11.86 -29.25 9.14
N ALA A 25 -10.73 -28.74 8.65
CA ALA A 25 -9.60 -28.33 9.49
C ALA A 25 -9.97 -27.21 10.48
N LYS A 26 -10.96 -26.38 10.14
CA LYS A 26 -11.49 -25.31 11.00
C LYS A 26 -12.75 -25.71 11.79
N GLY A 27 -13.24 -26.94 11.66
CA GLY A 27 -14.43 -27.43 12.36
C GLY A 27 -15.74 -26.75 11.94
N ILE A 28 -15.81 -26.17 10.74
CA ILE A 28 -16.98 -25.43 10.24
C ILE A 28 -17.53 -26.03 8.94
N SER A 29 -18.72 -25.59 8.53
CA SER A 29 -19.31 -26.01 7.25
C SER A 29 -18.57 -25.38 6.06
N MET A 30 -18.67 -26.01 4.87
CA MET A 30 -18.09 -25.45 3.64
C MET A 30 -18.68 -24.08 3.31
N SER A 31 -20.00 -23.91 3.47
CA SER A 31 -20.68 -22.64 3.22
C SER A 31 -20.23 -21.54 4.17
N GLU A 32 -19.98 -21.88 5.44
CA GLU A 32 -19.40 -20.95 6.43
C GLU A 32 -18.00 -20.53 6.01
N TRP A 33 -17.16 -21.50 5.65
CA TRP A 33 -15.79 -21.25 5.25
C TRP A 33 -15.71 -20.38 4.00
N VAL A 34 -16.51 -20.68 2.96
CA VAL A 34 -16.56 -19.89 1.72
C VAL A 34 -17.06 -18.48 1.99
N ARG A 35 -18.10 -18.31 2.82
CA ARG A 35 -18.60 -16.98 3.17
C ARG A 35 -17.54 -16.15 3.88
N SER A 36 -16.83 -16.72 4.84
CA SER A 36 -15.75 -16.02 5.54
C SER A 36 -14.59 -15.68 4.62
N LEU A 37 -14.24 -16.57 3.68
CA LEU A 37 -13.22 -16.29 2.68
C LEU A 37 -13.62 -15.10 1.79
N LEU A 38 -14.85 -15.09 1.28
CA LEU A 38 -15.38 -14.00 0.44
C LEU A 38 -15.46 -12.69 1.22
N ALA A 39 -15.96 -12.71 2.46
CA ALA A 39 -16.03 -11.53 3.31
C ALA A 39 -14.65 -10.90 3.54
N ASN A 40 -13.65 -11.73 3.81
CA ASN A 40 -12.28 -11.27 3.99
C ASN A 40 -11.69 -10.70 2.69
N ALA A 41 -11.86 -11.40 1.56
CA ALA A 41 -11.36 -10.93 0.27
C ALA A 41 -11.96 -9.57 -0.12
N CYS A 42 -13.26 -9.37 0.08
CA CYS A 42 -13.93 -8.10 -0.17
C CYS A 42 -13.44 -6.99 0.77
N ALA A 43 -13.22 -7.30 2.05
CA ALA A 43 -12.69 -6.33 3.00
C ALA A 43 -11.23 -5.94 2.67
N GLU A 44 -10.40 -6.89 2.25
CA GLU A 44 -9.01 -6.65 1.85
C GLU A 44 -8.92 -5.80 0.57
N GLU A 45 -9.80 -6.00 -0.40
CA GLU A 45 -9.87 -5.19 -1.63
C GLU A 45 -10.22 -3.73 -1.32
N GLU A 46 -11.16 -3.48 -0.41
CA GLU A 46 -11.51 -2.13 0.07
C GLU A 46 -10.35 -1.47 0.83
N LEU A 47 -9.63 -2.24 1.65
CA LEU A 47 -8.46 -1.73 2.38
C LEU A 47 -7.28 -1.45 1.45
N THR A 48 -7.03 -2.32 0.47
CA THR A 48 -5.91 -2.21 -0.48
C THR A 48 -6.13 -1.03 -1.42
N SER A 49 -7.34 -0.84 -1.93
CA SER A 49 -7.70 0.31 -2.76
C SER A 49 -7.58 1.64 -1.99
N ARG A 50 -8.04 1.70 -0.73
CA ARG A 50 -7.88 2.88 0.13
C ARG A 50 -6.42 3.16 0.49
N PHE A 51 -5.64 2.13 0.74
CA PHE A 51 -4.21 2.24 1.01
C PHE A 51 -3.47 2.77 -0.22
N SER A 52 -3.74 2.22 -1.41
CA SER A 52 -3.17 2.69 -2.68
C SER A 52 -3.48 4.17 -2.94
N ALA A 53 -4.75 4.57 -2.81
CA ALA A 53 -5.16 5.97 -2.99
C ALA A 53 -4.49 6.91 -1.97
N THR A 54 -4.30 6.45 -0.73
CA THR A 54 -3.63 7.23 0.32
C THR A 54 -2.13 7.38 0.04
N VAL A 55 -1.46 6.30 -0.38
CA VAL A 55 -0.04 6.31 -0.77
C VAL A 55 0.17 7.23 -1.97
N GLU A 56 -0.68 7.16 -3.00
CA GLU A 56 -0.62 8.08 -4.14
C GLU A 56 -0.79 9.54 -3.72
N ARG A 57 -1.75 9.83 -2.84
CA ARG A 57 -1.98 11.19 -2.33
C ARG A 57 -0.77 11.70 -1.55
N ILE A 58 -0.20 10.89 -0.66
CA ILE A 58 1.01 11.24 0.11
C ILE A 58 2.19 11.45 -0.83
N SER A 59 2.38 10.59 -1.82
CA SER A 59 3.44 10.73 -2.82
C SER A 59 3.36 12.06 -3.56
N ARG A 60 2.18 12.41 -4.09
CA ARG A 60 1.96 13.69 -4.78
C ARG A 60 2.24 14.89 -3.87
N GLN A 61 1.80 14.84 -2.61
CA GLN A 61 2.05 15.90 -1.62
C GLN A 61 3.54 16.02 -1.28
N SER A 62 4.24 14.90 -1.09
CA SER A 62 5.68 14.89 -0.81
C SER A 62 6.49 15.47 -1.98
N VAL A 63 6.13 15.13 -3.22
CA VAL A 63 6.76 15.73 -4.41
C VAL A 63 6.52 17.24 -4.46
N PHE A 64 5.28 17.68 -4.23
CA PHE A 64 4.96 19.11 -4.20
C PHE A 64 5.76 19.86 -3.12
N LEU A 65 5.87 19.30 -1.91
CA LEU A 65 6.67 19.87 -0.83
C LEU A 65 8.16 19.93 -1.20
N MET A 66 8.70 18.87 -1.80
CA MET A 66 10.11 18.84 -2.23
C MET A 66 10.40 19.96 -3.23
N VAL A 67 9.57 20.10 -4.27
CA VAL A 67 9.71 21.15 -5.29
C VAL A 67 9.50 22.54 -4.69
N GLY A 68 8.49 22.71 -3.82
CA GLY A 68 8.21 23.98 -3.17
C GLY A 68 9.35 24.44 -2.26
N VAL A 69 9.93 23.53 -1.47
CA VAL A 69 11.10 23.84 -0.63
C VAL A 69 12.31 24.18 -1.49
N ASP A 70 12.56 23.45 -2.58
CA ASP A 70 13.67 23.74 -3.48
C ASP A 70 13.53 25.12 -4.14
N ALA A 71 12.32 25.48 -4.58
CA ALA A 71 12.03 26.79 -5.15
C ALA A 71 12.25 27.93 -4.13
N LEU A 72 11.83 27.73 -2.87
CA LEU A 72 12.06 28.69 -1.79
C LEU A 72 13.55 28.85 -1.49
N LEU A 73 14.31 27.75 -1.46
CA LEU A 73 15.75 27.78 -1.23
C LEU A 73 16.51 28.41 -2.39
N ALA A 74 16.07 28.19 -3.64
CA ALA A 74 16.68 28.77 -4.83
C ALA A 74 16.47 30.30 -4.92
N GLY A 75 15.31 30.79 -4.46
CA GLY A 75 15.02 32.23 -4.39
C GLY A 75 15.56 32.94 -3.15
N HIS A 76 16.24 32.23 -2.25
CA HIS A 76 16.70 32.78 -0.99
C HIS A 76 17.96 33.66 -1.18
N ALA A 77 18.08 34.73 -0.40
CA ALA A 77 19.21 35.67 -0.47
C ALA A 77 20.56 35.03 -0.10
N ASP A 78 20.53 33.98 0.74
CA ASP A 78 21.70 33.15 1.03
C ASP A 78 21.79 31.98 0.04
N HIS A 79 22.65 32.14 -0.96
CA HIS A 79 22.88 31.14 -2.01
C HIS A 79 23.50 29.83 -1.51
N GLY A 80 24.13 29.82 -0.32
CA GLY A 80 24.68 28.61 0.29
C GLY A 80 23.66 27.81 1.10
N LEU A 81 22.47 28.37 1.36
CA LEU A 81 21.47 27.74 2.22
C LEU A 81 20.95 26.42 1.61
N ARG A 82 20.74 26.39 0.29
CA ARG A 82 20.28 25.20 -0.43
C ARG A 82 21.20 24.01 -0.20
N GLU A 83 22.50 24.19 -0.44
CA GLU A 83 23.54 23.18 -0.23
C GLU A 83 23.52 22.63 1.21
N ARG A 84 23.48 23.54 2.20
CA ARG A 84 23.46 23.15 3.62
C ARG A 84 22.19 22.39 4.01
N ALA A 85 21.04 22.74 3.42
CA ALA A 85 19.78 22.03 3.64
C ALA A 85 19.85 20.59 3.10
N HIS A 86 20.41 20.38 1.90
CA HIS A 86 20.63 19.04 1.35
C HIS A 86 21.59 18.20 2.20
N GLN A 87 22.69 18.80 2.67
CA GLN A 87 23.64 18.12 3.55
C GLN A 87 22.99 17.74 4.90
N ALA A 88 22.17 18.62 5.47
CA ALA A 88 21.43 18.32 6.70
C ALA A 88 20.41 17.19 6.50
N TYR A 89 19.70 17.18 5.37
CA TYR A 89 18.79 16.10 5.00
C TYR A 89 19.54 14.76 4.88
N ALA A 90 20.66 14.71 4.17
CA ALA A 90 21.46 13.49 4.02
C ALA A 90 21.95 12.94 5.36
N ARG A 91 22.39 13.80 6.29
CA ARG A 91 22.73 13.40 7.67
C ARG A 91 21.53 12.80 8.39
N LYS A 92 20.37 13.46 8.31
CA LYS A 92 19.15 13.01 8.99
C LYS A 92 18.68 11.65 8.48
N CYS A 93 18.70 11.43 7.16
CA CYS A 93 18.37 10.12 6.56
C CYS A 93 19.28 9.01 7.10
N LYS A 94 20.58 9.27 7.20
CA LYS A 94 21.55 8.34 7.78
C LYS A 94 21.26 8.03 9.25
N GLU A 95 20.89 9.03 10.05
CA GLU A 95 20.53 8.85 11.47
C GLU A 95 19.30 7.97 11.68
N ILE A 96 18.29 8.07 10.81
CA ILE A 96 17.02 7.34 10.95
C ILE A 96 17.01 6.00 10.19
N GLY A 97 18.14 5.57 9.63
CA GLY A 97 18.26 4.32 8.88
C GLY A 97 17.50 4.29 7.55
N VAL A 98 17.04 5.45 7.07
CA VAL A 98 16.48 5.59 5.72
C VAL A 98 17.67 5.73 4.79
N ALA A 99 18.10 4.61 4.18
CA ALA A 99 19.12 4.65 3.14
C ALA A 99 18.68 5.65 2.07
N GLY A 100 19.48 6.71 1.86
CA GLY A 100 19.22 7.68 0.82
C GLY A 100 19.09 6.93 -0.50
N ALA A 101 17.99 7.13 -1.23
CA ALA A 101 17.80 6.58 -2.56
C ALA A 101 18.93 7.11 -3.45
N THR A 102 20.03 6.36 -3.52
CA THR A 102 21.10 6.58 -4.49
C THR A 102 20.54 6.25 -5.86
N GLY A 103 20.18 7.30 -6.59
CA GLY A 103 20.28 7.43 -8.04
C GLY A 103 19.64 6.31 -8.86
N GLU A 104 18.34 6.43 -9.13
CA GLU A 104 17.78 5.92 -10.38
C GLU A 104 16.90 7.01 -10.99
N GLY A 105 17.50 7.75 -11.92
CA GLY A 105 16.86 8.74 -12.77
C GLY A 105 17.75 8.91 -13.99
N GLY A 106 17.46 8.13 -15.03
CA GLY A 106 18.28 8.02 -16.22
C GLY A 106 18.38 9.30 -17.05
N VAL A 107 19.41 9.33 -17.90
CA VAL A 107 19.40 9.99 -19.20
C VAL A 107 20.15 9.07 -20.16
N SER A 108 19.52 8.87 -21.32
CA SER A 108 20.03 8.19 -22.51
C SER A 108 21.27 8.84 -23.11
#